data_AF-A0A849F5K8-F1
#
_entry.id   AF-A0A849F5K8-F1
#
_cell.length_a   1.000
_cell.length_b   1.000
_cell.length_c   1.000
_cell.angle_alpha   90.00
_cell.angle_beta   90.00
_cell.angle_gamma   90.00
#
_symmetry.space_group_name_H-M   'P 1'
#
loop_
_entity.id
_entity.type
_entity.pdbx_description
1 polymer ?
#
loop_
_entity_poly.entity_id
_entity_poly.type
_entity_poly.pdbx_seq_one_letter_code
_entity_poly.pdbx_strand_id
1 'polypeptide(L)'
;MTVAVFDATPCSLGEGPLWHPERGQLFWFDINRHRLHSRAGGETLTWQFDEHVSAAGWLDEVHLLVASETRLFRFNVDTGAREDIAALEADDP
;
A
#
# COMPACT_ATOMS: atom_id res chain seq x y z
N MET A 1 -4.97 -6.77 -28.52
CA MET A 1 -4.75 -6.46 -27.09
C MET A 1 -3.87 -7.55 -26.52
N THR A 2 -2.68 -7.22 -26.01
CA THR A 2 -1.75 -8.18 -25.40
C THR A 2 -1.75 -7.97 -23.89
N VAL A 3 -1.83 -9.05 -23.13
CA VAL A 3 -1.72 -9.04 -21.66
C VAL A 3 -0.32 -9.51 -21.30
N ALA A 4 0.30 -8.88 -20.31
CA ALA A 4 1.60 -9.26 -19.78
C ALA A 4 1.59 -9.16 -18.25
N VAL A 5 2.47 -9.91 -17.59
CA VAL A 5 2.66 -9.84 -16.15
C VAL A 5 3.35 -8.52 -15.82
N PHE A 6 2.72 -7.69 -14.99
CA PHE A 6 3.29 -6.42 -14.55
C PHE A 6 4.38 -6.62 -13.48
N ASP A 7 4.17 -7.53 -12.54
CA ASP A 7 5.14 -7.89 -11.51
C ASP A 7 4.96 -9.39 -11.19
N ALA A 8 6.06 -10.12 -11.03
CA ALA A 8 6.03 -11.57 -10.81
C ALA A 8 5.99 -11.95 -9.32
N THR A 9 5.94 -10.97 -8.42
CA THR A 9 5.90 -11.19 -6.98
C THR A 9 4.64 -11.96 -6.58
N PRO A 10 4.77 -13.17 -5.99
CA PRO A 10 3.60 -13.96 -5.60
C PRO A 10 2.98 -13.41 -4.31
N CYS A 11 1.77 -12.87 -4.39
CA CYS A 11 0.99 -12.49 -3.21
C CYS A 11 0.29 -13.71 -2.60
N SER A 12 0.11 -13.72 -1.27
CA SER A 12 -0.80 -14.66 -0.61
C SER A 12 -2.24 -14.22 -0.81
N LEU A 13 -2.49 -12.91 -0.70
CA LEU A 13 -3.76 -12.27 -1.04
C LEU A 13 -3.47 -10.90 -1.65
N GLY A 14 -3.35 -10.87 -2.98
CA GLY A 14 -3.10 -9.66 -3.75
C GLY A 14 -4.36 -8.84 -3.96
N GLU A 15 -4.43 -7.63 -3.42
CA GLU A 15 -5.64 -6.79 -3.43
C GLU A 15 -5.33 -5.28 -3.40
N GLY A 16 -6.39 -4.46 -3.48
CA GLY A 16 -6.32 -3.02 -3.29
C GLY A 16 -5.40 -2.26 -4.27
N PRO A 17 -5.51 -2.50 -5.60
CA PRO A 17 -4.70 -1.80 -6.57
C PRO A 17 -5.01 -0.29 -6.57
N LEU A 18 -3.97 0.54 -6.47
CA LEU A 18 -4.04 2.00 -6.47
C LEU A 18 -3.07 2.58 -7.49
N TRP A 19 -3.58 3.34 -8.47
CA TRP A 19 -2.74 4.12 -9.38
C TRP A 19 -2.45 5.50 -8.80
N HIS A 20 -1.18 5.85 -8.65
CA HIS A 20 -0.74 7.17 -8.25
C HIS A 20 -0.47 8.04 -9.50
N PRO A 21 -1.27 9.09 -9.75
CA PRO A 21 -1.19 9.85 -11.00
C PRO A 21 0.09 10.66 -11.14
N GLU A 22 0.58 11.29 -10.05
CA GLU A 22 1.78 12.12 -10.10
C GLU A 22 3.07 11.30 -10.26
N ARG A 23 3.15 10.13 -9.62
CA ARG A 23 4.27 9.20 -9.76
C ARG A 23 4.21 8.32 -11.01
N GLY A 24 3.04 8.21 -11.64
CA GLY A 24 2.80 7.22 -12.69
C GLY A 24 3.09 5.79 -12.21
N GLN A 25 2.65 5.47 -10.99
CA GLN A 25 3.08 4.28 -10.26
C GLN A 25 1.89 3.49 -9.71
N LEU A 26 1.90 2.17 -9.89
CA LEU A 26 0.89 1.26 -9.33
C LEU A 26 1.34 0.78 -7.95
N PHE A 27 0.43 0.81 -6.98
CA PHE A 27 0.58 0.23 -5.66
C PHE A 27 -0.43 -0.91 -5.49
N TRP A 28 -0.08 -1.95 -4.74
CA TRP A 28 -0.98 -3.07 -4.41
C TRP A 28 -0.56 -3.75 -3.11
N PHE A 29 -1.48 -4.43 -2.44
CA PHE A 29 -1.23 -5.08 -1.15
C PHE A 29 -1.01 -6.59 -1.31
N ASP A 30 -0.22 -7.18 -0.43
CA ASP A 30 -0.32 -8.58 -0.04
C ASP A 30 -0.82 -8.63 1.40
N ILE A 31 -2.15 -8.68 1.55
CA ILE A 31 -2.83 -8.41 2.83
C ILE A 31 -2.31 -9.36 3.91
N ASN A 32 -2.38 -10.67 3.69
CA ASN A 32 -1.98 -11.69 4.66
C ASN A 32 -0.49 -11.66 5.02
N ARG A 33 0.34 -10.99 4.20
CA ARG A 33 1.78 -10.82 4.48
C ARG A 33 2.13 -9.44 5.01
N HIS A 34 1.14 -8.58 5.24
CA HIS A 34 1.30 -7.24 5.77
C HIS A 34 2.22 -6.39 4.88
N ARG A 35 2.05 -6.46 3.56
CA ARG A 35 2.92 -5.77 2.60
C ARG A 35 2.15 -4.84 1.69
N LEU A 36 2.76 -3.68 1.43
CA LEU A 36 2.47 -2.85 0.28
C LEU A 36 3.58 -3.06 -0.73
N HIS A 37 3.21 -3.22 -1.99
CA HIS A 37 4.11 -3.35 -3.11
C HIS A 37 3.93 -2.21 -4.09
N SER A 38 4.98 -1.93 -4.84
CA SER A 38 4.93 -1.06 -6.00
C SER A 38 6.03 -1.42 -6.99
N ARG A 39 6.08 -0.76 -8.15
CA ARG A 39 7.16 -0.93 -9.13
C ARG A 39 7.61 0.41 -9.67
N ALA A 40 8.90 0.69 -9.61
CA ALA A 40 9.53 1.90 -10.15
C ALA A 40 10.87 1.57 -10.81
N GLY A 41 11.19 2.19 -11.94
CA GLY A 41 12.46 1.93 -12.64
C GLY A 41 12.65 0.47 -13.10
N GLY A 42 11.57 -0.30 -13.20
CA GLY A 42 11.61 -1.73 -13.51
C GLY A 42 11.79 -2.65 -12.30
N GLU A 43 12.01 -2.10 -11.11
CA GLU A 43 12.24 -2.84 -9.86
C GLU A 43 11.00 -2.84 -8.95
N THR A 44 10.78 -3.95 -8.26
CA THR A 44 9.72 -4.10 -7.26
C THR A 44 10.14 -3.43 -5.96
N LEU A 45 9.31 -2.53 -5.46
CA LEU A 45 9.40 -1.94 -4.13
C LEU A 45 8.46 -2.69 -3.18
N THR A 46 8.89 -2.88 -1.93
CA THR A 46 8.07 -3.53 -0.90
C THR A 46 8.24 -2.81 0.42
N TRP A 47 7.12 -2.48 1.05
CA TRP A 47 7.07 -1.99 2.43
C TRP A 47 6.39 -3.01 3.31
N GLN A 48 7.05 -3.38 4.40
CA GLN A 48 6.55 -4.34 5.39
C GLN A 48 5.87 -3.60 6.54
N PHE A 49 4.69 -4.07 6.91
CA PHE A 49 3.92 -3.64 8.07
C PHE A 49 3.86 -4.76 9.10
N ASP A 50 3.41 -4.41 10.28
CA ASP A 50 3.25 -5.23 11.48
C ASP A 50 1.80 -5.74 11.66
N GLU A 51 0.91 -5.33 10.76
CA GLU A 51 -0.52 -5.64 10.80
C GLU A 51 -1.11 -5.67 9.38
N HIS A 52 -2.35 -6.14 9.24
CA HIS A 52 -3.03 -6.14 7.95
C HIS A 52 -3.24 -4.72 7.44
N VAL A 53 -2.81 -4.48 6.20
CA VAL A 53 -3.09 -3.27 5.41
C VAL A 53 -3.77 -3.70 4.12
N SER A 54 -4.87 -3.02 3.77
CA SER A 54 -5.77 -3.53 2.71
C SER A 54 -6.18 -2.47 1.69
N ALA A 55 -6.11 -1.19 2.03
CA ALA A 55 -6.51 -0.10 1.16
C ALA A 55 -5.63 1.15 1.35
N ALA A 56 -5.51 1.94 0.29
CA ALA A 56 -4.89 3.25 0.36
C ALA A 56 -5.54 4.24 -0.62
N GLY A 57 -5.39 5.52 -0.31
CA GLY A 57 -5.57 6.64 -1.24
C GLY A 57 -4.32 7.51 -1.26
N TRP A 58 -4.01 8.14 -2.39
CA TRP A 58 -2.90 9.10 -2.45
C TRP A 58 -3.35 10.47 -1.89
N LEU A 59 -2.45 11.14 -1.18
CA LEU A 59 -2.68 12.47 -0.61
C LEU A 59 -1.88 13.54 -1.36
N ASP A 60 -0.62 13.23 -1.64
CA ASP A 60 0.32 14.07 -2.38
C ASP A 60 1.41 13.18 -3.00
N GLU A 61 2.38 13.78 -3.69
CA GLU A 61 3.46 13.06 -4.35
C GLU A 61 4.14 12.01 -3.47
N VAL A 62 4.32 12.20 -2.16
CA VAL A 62 5.10 11.27 -1.32
C VAL A 62 4.28 10.57 -0.24
N HIS A 63 3.00 10.89 -0.10
CA HIS A 63 2.16 10.34 0.96
C HIS A 63 0.93 9.61 0.47
N LEU A 64 0.71 8.44 1.06
CA LEU A 64 -0.55 7.68 1.00
C LEU A 64 -1.28 7.82 2.34
N LEU A 65 -2.60 7.87 2.31
CA LEU A 65 -3.44 7.50 3.44
C LEU A 65 -3.69 6.00 3.34
N VAL A 66 -3.25 5.24 4.34
CA VAL A 66 -3.36 3.78 4.38
C VAL A 66 -4.35 3.38 5.47
N ALA A 67 -5.21 2.43 5.15
CA ALA A 67 -6.07 1.76 6.12
C ALA A 67 -5.46 0.42 6.53
N SER A 68 -5.27 0.25 7.83
CA SER A 68 -4.97 -1.04 8.45
C SER A 68 -6.20 -1.65 9.12
N GLU A 69 -6.03 -2.81 9.74
CA GLU A 69 -7.07 -3.41 10.58
C GLU A 69 -7.36 -2.63 11.86
N THR A 70 -6.49 -1.69 12.27
CA THR A 70 -6.68 -0.93 13.53
C THR A 70 -6.75 0.60 13.36
N ARG A 71 -6.33 1.16 12.23
CA ARG A 71 -6.25 2.62 12.06
C ARG A 71 -6.12 3.08 10.61
N LEU A 72 -6.39 4.37 10.42
CA LEU A 72 -5.94 5.16 9.28
C LEU A 72 -4.66 5.87 9.65
N PHE A 73 -3.63 5.77 8.80
CA PHE A 73 -2.37 6.48 8.99
C PHE A 73 -1.84 7.04 7.67
N ARG A 74 -1.14 8.18 7.76
CA ARG A 74 -0.37 8.75 6.66
C ARG A 74 0.95 7.99 6.55
N PHE A 75 1.29 7.57 5.34
CA PHE A 75 2.47 6.79 5.03
C PHE A 75 3.32 7.52 3.99
N ASN A 76 4.58 7.80 4.32
CA ASN A 76 5.53 8.37 3.38
C ASN A 76 6.24 7.26 2.61
N VAL A 77 6.03 7.18 1.29
CA VAL A 77 6.52 6.04 0.48
C VAL A 77 8.04 6.04 0.28
N ASP A 78 8.68 7.21 0.38
CA ASP A 78 10.13 7.33 0.16
C ASP A 78 10.93 6.98 1.42
N THR A 79 10.37 7.26 2.61
CA THR A 79 11.05 7.07 3.91
C THR A 79 10.50 5.90 4.73
N GLY A 80 9.28 5.46 4.46
CA GLY A 80 8.56 4.49 5.28
C GLY A 80 7.96 5.07 6.57
N ALA A 81 8.05 6.39 6.79
CA ALA A 81 7.51 7.04 7.98
C ALA A 81 5.98 6.93 8.04
N ARG A 82 5.44 6.81 9.26
CA ARG A 82 4.01 6.64 9.55
C ARG A 82 3.56 7.68 10.56
N GLU A 83 2.40 8.27 10.33
CA GLU A 83 1.73 9.19 11.24
C GLU A 83 0.26 8.79 11.35
N ASP A 84 -0.18 8.42 12.55
CA ASP A 84 -1.56 8.00 12.79
C ASP A 84 -2.53 9.18 12.63
N ILE A 85 -3.66 8.92 11.95
CA ILE A 85 -4.69 9.92 11.68
C ILE A 85 -5.95 9.66 12.49
N ALA A 86 -6.40 8.40 12.52
CA ALA A 86 -7.58 7.99 13.29
C ALA A 86 -7.51 6.49 13.60
N ALA A 87 -7.92 6.10 14.80
CA ALA A 87 -8.13 4.68 15.10
C ALA A 87 -9.40 4.17 14.40
N LEU A 88 -9.40 2.91 13.99
CA LEU A 88 -10.57 2.18 13.51
C LEU A 88 -11.05 1.27 14.63
N GLU A 89 -12.37 1.24 14.85
CA GLU A 89 -13.02 0.30 15.76
C GLU A 89 -12.43 0.28 17.20
N ALA A 90 -11.84 1.40 17.65
CA ALA A 90 -11.17 1.50 18.95
C ALA A 90 -12.07 1.16 20.14
N ASP A 91 -13.38 1.31 19.97
CA ASP A 91 -14.40 1.05 20.98
C ASP A 91 -15.14 -0.29 20.78
N ASP A 92 -14.85 -1.05 19.71
CA ASP A 92 -15.49 -2.36 19.39
C ASP A 92 -14.51 -3.28 18.61
N PRO A 93 -13.57 -3.96 19.30
CA PRO A 93 -12.46 -4.71 18.69
C PRO A 93 -12.80 -6.10 18.13
#